data_AF-A0A945N1R2-F1
#
_entry.id   AF-A0A945N1R2-F1
#
_cell.length_a   1.000
_cell.length_b   1.000
_cell.length_c   1.000
_cell.angle_alpha   90.00
_cell.angle_beta   90.00
_cell.angle_gamma   90.00
#
_symmetry.space_group_name_H-M   'P 1'
#
loop_
_entity.id
_entity.type
_entity.pdbx_description
1 polymer ?
#
loop_
_entity_poly.entity_id
_entity_poly.type
_entity_poly.pdbx_seq_one_letter_code
_entity_poly.pdbx_strand_id
1 'polypeptide(L)' 'MPLDLVRVREEDVAAAYETALVLVRPDGHVAWRGDALPDHPERIIETVRGA' A
#
# COMPACT_ATOMS: atom_id res chain seq x y z
N MET A 1 -3.84 10.97 -10.41
CA MET A 1 -3.29 10.94 -9.04
C MET A 1 -1.84 10.52 -9.15
N PRO A 2 -0.89 11.23 -8.51
CA PRO A 2 0.49 10.76 -8.43
C PRO A 2 0.59 9.54 -7.51
N LEU A 3 1.42 8.57 -7.88
CA LEU A 3 1.75 7.38 -7.10
C LEU A 3 3.27 7.22 -7.15
N ASP A 4 3.88 7.10 -5.98
CA ASP A 4 5.31 6.81 -5.85
C ASP A 4 5.51 5.37 -5.41
N LEU A 5 6.41 4.67 -6.10
CA LEU A 5 6.80 3.30 -5.75
C LEU A 5 8.10 3.33 -4.97
N VAL A 6 8.01 3.02 -3.67
CA VAL A 6 9.17 2.91 -2.79
C VAL A 6 9.44 1.43 -2.52
N ARG A 7 10.64 0.98 -2.86
CA ARG A 7 11.11 -0.37 -2.52
C ARG A 7 11.94 -0.30 -1.25
N VAL A 8 11.39 -0.88 -0.18
CA VAL A 8 12.07 -1.03 1.11
C VAL A 8 12.75 -2.40 1.13
N ARG A 9 14.02 -2.45 1.57
CA ARG A 9 14.81 -3.69 1.65
C ARG A 9 15.23 -4.04 3.08
N GLU A 10 14.96 -3.15 4.01
CA GLU A 10 15.27 -3.25 5.42
C GLU A 10 14.34 -4.26 6.09
N GLU A 11 14.92 -5.34 6.62
CA GLU A 11 14.17 -6.45 7.23
C GLU A 11 13.33 -5.98 8.44
N ASP A 12 13.87 -5.06 9.24
CA ASP A 12 13.15 -4.49 10.39
C ASP A 12 11.91 -3.71 9.96
N VAL A 13 11.96 -3.05 8.79
CA VAL A 13 10.81 -2.31 8.25
C VAL A 13 9.78 -3.28 7.68
N ALA A 14 10.23 -4.31 6.96
CA ALA A 14 9.33 -5.38 6.49
C ALA A 14 8.62 -6.08 7.67
N ALA A 15 9.35 -6.35 8.76
CA ALA A 15 8.79 -6.91 9.98
C ALA A 15 7.77 -5.98 10.64
N ALA A 16 8.03 -4.66 10.67
CA ALA A 16 7.12 -3.67 11.25
C ALA A 16 5.80 -3.52 10.45
N TYR A 17 5.84 -3.63 9.12
CA TYR A 17 4.64 -3.54 8.27
C TYR A 17 3.86 -4.85 8.14
N GLU A 18 4.46 -5.97 8.57
CA GLU A 18 3.88 -7.32 8.62
C GLU A 18 3.46 -7.90 7.26
N THR A 19 3.63 -7.15 6.16
CA THR A 19 3.09 -7.48 4.84
C THR A 19 4.02 -6.98 3.73
N ALA A 20 4.02 -7.66 2.59
CA ALA A 20 4.93 -7.34 1.48
C ALA A 20 4.56 -6.06 0.69
N LEU A 21 3.26 -5.73 0.62
CA LEU A 21 2.74 -4.58 -0.11
C LEU A 21 1.90 -3.70 0.81
N VAL A 22 2.19 -2.40 0.79
CA VAL A 22 1.49 -1.41 1.62
C VAL A 22 1.21 -0.18 0.77
N LEU A 23 -0.05 0.23 0.72
CA LEU A 23 -0.49 1.47 0.10
C LEU A 23 -0.68 2.52 1.20
N VAL A 24 0.12 3.59 1.14
CA VAL A 24 0.10 4.69 2.10
C VAL A 24 -0.46 5.94 1.42
N ARG A 25 -1.35 6.64 2.12
CA ARG A 25 -1.93 7.92 1.68
C ARG A 25 -0.92 9.07 1.88
N PRO A 26 -1.10 10.20 1.18
CA PRO A 26 -0.27 11.40 1.39
C PRO A 26 -0.27 11.94 2.83
N ASP A 27 -1.29 11.62 3.63
CA ASP A 27 -1.39 11.96 5.06
C ASP A 27 -0.67 10.96 5.98
N GLY A 28 0.02 9.96 5.42
CA GLY A 28 0.76 8.94 6.16
C GLY A 28 -0.07 7.75 6.64
N HIS A 29 -1.39 7.73 6.41
CA HIS A 29 -2.22 6.59 6.82
C HIS A 29 -2.12 5.44 5.83
N VAL A 30 -2.06 4.21 6.35
CA VAL A 30 -2.16 3.00 5.53
C VAL A 30 -3.59 2.88 5.01
N ALA A 31 -3.75 2.95 3.70
CA ALA A 31 -5.02 2.78 3.00
C ALA A 31 -5.33 1.30 2.72
N TRP A 32 -4.29 0.49 2.49
CA TRP A 32 -4.41 -0.94 2.24
C TRP A 32 -3.07 -1.65 2.47
N ARG A 33 -3.10 -2.94 2.83
CA ARG A 33 -1.90 -3.79 2.94
C ARG A 33 -2.20 -5.26 2.61
N GLY A 34 -1.21 -6.01 2.14
CA GLY A 34 -1.31 -7.44 1.85
C GLY A 34 -0.03 -8.04 1.24
N ASP A 35 0.09 -9.37 1.25
CA ASP A 35 1.28 -10.06 0.71
C ASP A 35 1.24 -10.23 -0.82
N ALA A 36 0.06 -10.09 -1.41
CA ALA A 36 -0.16 -10.12 -2.85
C ALA A 36 -1.20 -9.08 -3.25
N LEU A 37 -1.15 -8.64 -4.51
CA LEU A 37 -2.21 -7.81 -5.08
C LEU A 37 -3.52 -8.62 -5.14
N PRO A 38 -4.68 -8.02 -4.84
CA PRO A 38 -5.97 -8.69 -5.04
C PRO A 38 -6.27 -8.84 -6.53
N ASP A 39 -7.29 -9.63 -6.87
CA ASP A 39 -7.73 -9.83 -8.26
C ASP A 39 -8.17 -8.52 -8.95
N HIS A 40 -8.65 -7.55 -8.16
CA HIS A 40 -9.19 -6.27 -8.61
C HIS A 40 -8.53 -5.09 -7.87
N PRO A 41 -7.24 -4.79 -8.13
CA PRO A 41 -6.51 -3.73 -7.42
C PRO A 41 -7.09 -2.33 -7.67
N GLU A 42 -7.76 -2.12 -8.80
CA GLU A 42 -8.47 -0.88 -9.14
C GLU A 42 -9.51 -0.47 -8.09
N ARG A 43 -10.17 -1.45 -7.44
CA ARG A 43 -11.17 -1.18 -6.40
C ARG A 43 -10.56 -0.56 -5.15
N ILE A 44 -9.30 -0.89 -4.84
CA ILE A 44 -8.57 -0.23 -3.75
C ILE A 44 -8.40 1.24 -4.11
N ILE A 45 -7.98 1.55 -5.34
CA ILE A 45 -7.76 2.93 -5.79
C ILE A 45 -9.07 3.73 -5.77
N GLU A 46 -10.17 3.13 -6.22
CA GLU A 46 -11.52 3.74 -6.16
C GLU A 46 -11.92 4.09 -4.73
N THR A 47 -11.75 3.14 -3.79
CA THR A 47 -12.05 3.35 -2.38
C THR A 47 -11.18 4.45 -1.77
N VAL A 48 -9.87 4.44 -2.06
CA VAL A 48 -8.90 5.40 -1.49
C VAL A 48 -9.09 6.81 -2.01
N ARG A 49 -9.54 6.98 -3.26
CA ARG A 49 -9.88 8.28 -3.84
C ARG A 49 -11.29 8.77 -3.49
N GLY A 50 -12.11 7.92 -2.86
CA GLY A 50 -13.50 8.23 -2.49
C GLY A 50 -14.47 8.29 -3.68
N ALA A 51 -14.25 7.46 -4.71
CA ALA A 51 -15.11 7.39 -5.90
C ALA A 51 -15.95 6.11 -5.93
#